data_AF-A0A1I3YBC3-F1
#
_entry.id   AF-A0A1I3YBC3-F1
#
_cell.length_a   1.000
_cell.length_b   1.000
_cell.length_c   1.000
_cell.angle_alpha   90.00
_cell.angle_beta   90.00
_cell.angle_gamma   90.00
#
_symmetry.space_group_name_H-M   'P 1'
#
loop_
_entity.id
_entity.type
_entity.pdbx_description
1 polymer ?
#
loop_
_entity_poly.entity_id
_entity_poly.type
_entity_poly.pdbx_seq_one_letter_code
_entity_poly.pdbx_strand_id
1 'polypeptide(L)'
;MMIIAGYRLRSIAIVLLIAALAPANAQGLQSSETVDKIVGSDVKAEEARASADADKVIAAIEKTGENISTVRKTSRLDKVDIVFLSDAAISEGGPPPEIDAKVKEHEAEVAQLRQEIEGNAMLYHAIDSRQVLLRDVLAVDFDGTNGIVIYAAAKPAQ
;
A
#
# COMPACT_ATOMS: atom_id res chain seq x y z
N MET A 1 -21.19 -8.58 72.93
CA MET A 1 -19.82 -8.13 73.23
C MET A 1 -18.88 -9.19 72.62
N MET A 2 -18.65 -9.09 71.31
CA MET A 2 -17.37 -8.68 70.69
C MET A 2 -16.25 -9.63 71.16
N ILE A 3 -15.62 -10.44 70.29
CA ILE A 3 -14.36 -10.01 69.63
C ILE A 3 -13.83 -11.11 68.67
N ILE A 4 -13.60 -10.68 67.43
CA ILE A 4 -12.39 -10.86 66.59
C ILE A 4 -12.22 -12.14 65.73
N ALA A 5 -12.40 -11.89 64.44
CA ALA A 5 -11.86 -12.62 63.30
C ALA A 5 -10.32 -12.67 63.33
N GLY A 6 -9.78 -13.85 63.07
CA GLY A 6 -8.34 -14.06 62.85
C GLY A 6 -8.15 -15.18 61.86
N TYR A 7 -8.37 -14.91 60.56
CA TYR A 7 -8.03 -15.89 59.52
C TYR A 7 -6.57 -15.72 59.13
N ARG A 8 -5.76 -16.70 59.56
CA ARG A 8 -4.37 -16.83 59.19
C ARG A 8 -4.25 -17.30 57.74
N LEU A 9 -3.45 -16.57 56.98
CA LEU A 9 -2.85 -16.98 55.72
C LEU A 9 -2.08 -18.31 55.92
N ARG A 10 -2.30 -19.27 55.01
CA ARG A 10 -1.25 -20.13 54.39
C ARG A 10 -1.90 -21.25 53.58
N SER A 11 -1.58 -21.28 52.28
CA SER A 11 -0.87 -22.40 51.62
C SER A 11 -1.27 -22.49 50.15
N ILE A 12 -0.23 -22.40 49.32
CA ILE A 12 -0.21 -22.57 47.87
C ILE A 12 -0.49 -24.04 47.54
N ALA A 13 -1.39 -24.29 46.59
CA ALA A 13 -1.46 -25.56 45.87
C ALA A 13 -1.54 -25.27 44.36
N ILE A 14 -0.44 -25.56 43.67
CA ILE A 14 -0.30 -25.58 42.21
C ILE A 14 -0.90 -26.89 41.71
N VAL A 15 -1.86 -26.85 40.78
CA VAL A 15 -2.24 -28.01 39.97
C VAL A 15 -2.46 -27.61 38.51
N LEU A 16 -1.55 -28.15 37.69
CA LEU A 16 -1.54 -28.51 36.27
C LEU A 16 -2.69 -28.10 35.32
N LEU A 17 -2.24 -27.38 34.29
CA LEU A 17 -2.58 -27.35 32.86
C LEU A 17 -3.40 -28.52 32.28
N ILE A 18 -4.50 -28.18 31.58
CA ILE A 18 -5.02 -28.95 30.44
C ILE A 18 -5.10 -28.01 29.23
N ALA A 19 -4.34 -28.32 28.19
CA ALA A 19 -4.32 -27.63 26.92
C ALA A 19 -5.57 -28.01 26.10
N ALA A 20 -6.39 -27.01 25.74
CA ALA A 20 -7.36 -27.13 24.66
C ALA A 20 -6.73 -26.54 23.40
N LEU A 21 -6.33 -27.42 22.47
CA LEU A 21 -5.90 -27.07 21.12
C LEU A 21 -7.13 -26.81 20.24
N ALA A 22 -6.97 -25.80 19.37
CA ALA A 22 -7.77 -25.41 18.19
C ALA A 22 -8.89 -24.37 18.41
N PRO A 23 -9.11 -23.44 17.44
CA PRO A 23 -8.67 -23.48 16.06
C PRO A 23 -7.55 -22.48 15.74
N ALA A 24 -6.51 -22.99 15.09
CA ALA A 24 -5.78 -22.19 14.12
C ALA A 24 -6.75 -21.88 12.98
N ASN A 25 -7.52 -20.81 13.13
CA ASN A 25 -8.09 -20.14 11.96
C ASN A 25 -6.89 -19.59 11.21
N ALA A 26 -6.46 -20.35 10.21
CA ALA A 26 -5.80 -19.82 9.04
C ALA A 26 -6.74 -18.78 8.42
N GLN A 27 -6.75 -17.57 9.00
CA GLN A 27 -7.40 -16.42 8.40
C GLN A 27 -6.44 -15.94 7.32
N GLY A 28 -6.47 -16.65 6.20
CA GLY A 28 -5.88 -16.20 4.96
C GLY A 28 -6.43 -14.82 4.66
N LEU A 29 -5.51 -13.85 4.55
CA LEU A 29 -5.56 -12.68 3.69
C LEU A 29 -7.00 -12.24 3.35
N GLN A 30 -7.67 -11.64 4.32
CA GLN A 30 -8.86 -10.84 4.04
C GLN A 30 -8.32 -9.50 3.53
N SER A 31 -8.06 -9.41 2.23
CA SER A 31 -7.78 -8.13 1.58
C SER A 31 -8.97 -7.21 1.80
N SER A 32 -8.75 -6.15 2.56
CA SER A 32 -9.73 -5.08 2.76
C SER A 32 -9.83 -4.28 1.46
N GLU A 33 -10.59 -4.77 0.49
CA GLU A 33 -10.95 -4.00 -0.71
C GLU A 33 -12.01 -2.95 -0.31
N THR A 34 -11.58 -1.91 0.42
CA THR A 34 -12.41 -0.77 0.77
C THR A 34 -12.47 0.15 -0.45
N VAL A 35 -13.46 -0.01 -1.32
CA VAL A 35 -13.66 0.89 -2.48
C VAL A 35 -14.25 2.21 -2.00
N ASP A 36 -13.47 3.29 -2.05
CA ASP A 36 -13.95 4.65 -1.78
C ASP A 36 -14.12 5.41 -3.10
N LYS A 37 -15.32 5.95 -3.33
CA LYS A 37 -15.61 6.82 -4.47
C LYS A 37 -15.17 8.24 -4.13
N ILE A 38 -14.07 8.70 -4.71
CA ILE A 38 -13.63 10.09 -4.60
C ILE A 38 -13.82 10.78 -5.95
N VAL A 39 -14.73 11.77 -5.96
CA VAL A 39 -15.05 12.68 -7.06
C VAL A 39 -15.14 11.98 -8.43
N GLY A 40 -16.18 11.17 -8.61
CA GLY A 40 -16.55 10.62 -9.91
C GLY A 40 -15.66 9.50 -10.46
N SER A 41 -14.56 9.14 -9.77
CA SER A 41 -13.69 8.01 -10.11
C SER A 41 -13.76 6.95 -9.01
N ASP A 42 -13.79 5.66 -9.37
CA ASP A 42 -13.64 4.56 -8.41
C ASP A 42 -12.15 4.40 -8.06
N VAL A 43 -11.76 4.66 -6.81
CA VAL A 43 -10.36 4.47 -6.35
C VAL A 43 -10.23 3.11 -5.69
N LYS A 44 -9.51 2.20 -6.32
CA LYS A 44 -9.18 0.88 -5.78
C LYS A 44 -7.72 0.83 -5.34
N ALA A 45 -7.48 0.11 -4.25
CA ALA A 45 -6.15 -0.20 -3.78
C ALA A 45 -5.97 -1.72 -3.86
N GLU A 46 -4.89 -2.16 -4.47
CA GLU A 46 -4.48 -3.55 -4.55
C GLU A 46 -3.06 -3.68 -3.98
N GLU A 47 -2.79 -4.80 -3.32
CA GLU A 47 -1.45 -5.12 -2.82
C GLU A 47 -0.82 -6.16 -3.75
N ALA A 48 0.36 -5.87 -4.27
CA ALA A 48 1.11 -6.78 -5.13
C ALA A 48 2.57 -6.86 -4.70
N ARG A 49 3.22 -7.98 -5.02
CA ARG A 49 4.68 -8.05 -4.91
C ARG A 49 5.29 -7.41 -6.15
N ALA A 50 6.21 -6.46 -5.97
CA ALA A 50 7.02 -5.88 -7.04
C ALA A 50 7.75 -6.95 -7.84
N SER A 51 8.20 -7.99 -7.16
CA SER A 51 8.84 -9.14 -7.80
C SER A 51 7.89 -9.96 -8.69
N ALA A 52 6.58 -9.92 -8.43
CA ALA A 52 5.57 -10.66 -9.21
C ALA A 52 5.06 -9.87 -10.43
N ASP A 53 5.07 -8.54 -10.35
CA ASP A 53 4.66 -7.62 -11.43
C ASP A 53 5.83 -6.81 -12.00
N ALA A 54 7.06 -7.30 -11.85
CA ALA A 54 8.29 -6.57 -12.20
C ALA A 54 8.26 -6.04 -13.63
N ASP A 55 7.86 -6.88 -14.60
CA ASP A 55 7.76 -6.50 -16.01
C ASP A 55 6.79 -5.32 -16.24
N LYS A 56 5.65 -5.31 -15.52
CA LYS A 56 4.66 -4.22 -15.65
C LYS A 56 5.18 -2.94 -15.03
N VAL A 57 5.81 -3.03 -13.86
CA VAL A 57 6.41 -1.87 -13.18
C VAL A 57 7.52 -1.28 -14.03
N ILE A 58 8.40 -2.12 -14.58
CA ILE A 58 9.48 -1.69 -15.49
C ILE A 58 8.90 -1.03 -16.74
N ALA A 59 7.92 -1.65 -17.39
CA ALA A 59 7.27 -1.06 -18.57
C ALA A 59 6.60 0.29 -18.26
N ALA A 60 5.99 0.43 -17.07
CA ALA A 60 5.42 1.70 -16.62
C ALA A 60 6.50 2.76 -16.37
N ILE A 61 7.65 2.38 -15.78
CA ILE A 61 8.79 3.27 -15.58
C ILE A 61 9.33 3.77 -16.92
N GLU A 62 9.54 2.88 -17.89
CA GLU A 62 10.07 3.23 -19.22
C GLU A 62 9.15 4.19 -19.98
N LYS A 63 7.84 4.13 -19.72
CA LYS A 63 6.83 5.06 -20.29
C LYS A 63 6.65 6.34 -19.49
N THR A 64 7.40 6.57 -18.41
CA THR A 64 7.19 7.73 -17.52
C THR A 64 7.28 9.04 -18.28
N GLY A 65 8.29 9.21 -19.14
CA GLY A 65 8.43 10.40 -19.99
C GLY A 65 7.18 10.71 -20.83
N GLU A 66 6.55 9.68 -21.40
CA GLU A 66 5.31 9.83 -22.19
C GLU A 66 4.11 10.17 -21.28
N ASN A 67 4.04 9.53 -20.12
CA ASN A 67 2.91 9.62 -19.20
C ASN A 67 2.83 10.95 -18.44
N ILE A 68 3.95 11.66 -18.24
CA ILE A 68 4.00 12.99 -17.59
C ILE A 68 2.99 13.97 -18.21
N SER A 69 2.96 14.07 -19.55
CA SER A 69 2.05 15.00 -20.24
C SER A 69 0.58 14.62 -20.05
N THR A 70 0.31 13.32 -19.99
CA THR A 70 -1.02 12.75 -19.78
C THR A 70 -1.50 13.03 -18.37
N VAL A 71 -0.68 12.76 -17.35
CA VAL A 71 -0.96 13.07 -15.93
C VAL A 71 -1.36 14.53 -15.77
N ARG A 72 -0.58 15.47 -16.32
CA ARG A 72 -0.87 16.91 -16.22
C ARG A 72 -2.22 17.30 -16.81
N LYS A 73 -2.65 16.65 -17.90
CA LYS A 73 -3.86 17.00 -18.66
C LYS A 73 -5.09 16.22 -18.23
N THR A 74 -4.91 15.14 -17.47
CA THR A 74 -6.00 14.26 -17.06
C THR A 74 -6.93 15.02 -16.12
N SER A 75 -8.18 15.17 -16.52
CA SER A 75 -9.22 15.87 -15.74
C SER A 75 -10.38 14.96 -15.36
N ARG A 76 -10.40 13.73 -15.87
CA ARG A 76 -11.43 12.72 -15.63
C ARG A 76 -10.78 11.35 -15.71
N LEU A 77 -11.11 10.50 -14.76
CA LEU A 77 -10.83 9.07 -14.79
C LEU A 77 -12.12 8.36 -14.38
N ASP A 78 -12.30 7.15 -14.89
CA ASP A 78 -13.34 6.26 -14.41
C ASP A 78 -12.81 5.42 -13.24
N LYS A 79 -11.48 5.16 -13.22
CA LYS A 79 -10.82 4.29 -12.26
C LYS A 79 -9.41 4.77 -11.90
N VAL A 80 -9.05 4.66 -10.63
CA VAL A 80 -7.67 4.80 -10.15
C VAL A 80 -7.30 3.55 -9.35
N ASP A 81 -6.39 2.75 -9.85
CA ASP A 81 -5.82 1.62 -9.13
C ASP A 81 -4.48 2.02 -8.51
N ILE A 82 -4.30 1.75 -7.22
CA ILE A 82 -3.02 1.93 -6.53
C ILE A 82 -2.49 0.54 -6.20
N VAL A 83 -1.35 0.20 -6.79
CA VAL A 83 -0.64 -1.06 -6.55
C VAL A 83 0.47 -0.79 -5.54
N PHE A 84 0.25 -1.26 -4.31
CA PHE A 84 1.26 -1.24 -3.25
C PHE A 84 2.27 -2.35 -3.50
N LEU A 85 3.50 -1.95 -3.78
CA LEU A 85 4.66 -2.81 -3.97
C LEU A 85 5.31 -3.07 -2.61
N SER A 86 4.75 -3.99 -1.84
CA SER A 86 5.07 -4.16 -0.41
C SER A 86 6.55 -4.46 -0.16
N ASP A 87 7.16 -5.27 -1.04
CA ASP A 87 8.59 -5.64 -1.04
C ASP A 87 9.51 -4.55 -1.62
N ALA A 88 8.95 -3.45 -2.15
CA ALA A 88 9.72 -2.31 -2.65
C ALA A 88 9.84 -1.16 -1.64
N ALA A 89 9.13 -1.24 -0.50
CA ALA A 89 9.20 -0.22 0.53
C ALA A 89 10.63 -0.11 1.10
N ILE A 90 11.04 1.11 1.47
CA ILE A 90 12.37 1.36 2.07
C ILE A 90 12.59 0.49 3.32
N SER A 91 11.53 0.24 4.11
CA SER A 91 11.58 -0.62 5.29
C SER A 91 11.87 -2.09 4.99
N GLU A 92 11.59 -2.55 3.77
CA GLU A 92 11.80 -3.93 3.30
C GLU A 92 13.10 -4.08 2.48
N GLY A 93 13.88 -3.00 2.33
CA GLY A 93 15.14 -2.99 1.59
C GLY A 93 15.10 -2.17 0.29
N GLY A 94 13.94 -1.58 -0.05
CA GLY A 94 13.75 -0.83 -1.29
C GLY A 94 13.33 -1.70 -2.47
N PRO A 95 13.11 -1.11 -3.67
CA PRO A 95 12.66 -1.85 -4.85
C PRO A 95 13.61 -2.98 -5.23
N PRO A 96 13.10 -4.09 -5.81
CA PRO A 96 13.93 -5.12 -6.41
C PRO A 96 14.99 -4.53 -7.35
N PRO A 97 16.21 -5.12 -7.45
CA PRO A 97 17.34 -4.51 -8.15
C PRO A 97 17.06 -4.08 -9.59
N GLU A 98 16.23 -4.83 -10.31
CA GLU A 98 15.84 -4.54 -11.70
C GLU A 98 14.95 -3.30 -11.80
N ILE A 99 14.01 -3.14 -10.85
CA ILE A 99 13.15 -1.97 -10.73
C ILE A 99 13.96 -0.77 -10.26
N ASP A 100 14.80 -0.92 -9.24
CA ASP A 100 15.67 0.15 -8.72
C ASP A 100 16.61 0.69 -9.81
N ALA A 101 17.20 -0.20 -10.63
CA ALA A 101 18.01 0.21 -11.77
C ALA A 101 17.22 1.05 -12.77
N LYS A 102 15.99 0.67 -13.08
CA LYS A 102 15.11 1.43 -14.00
C LYS A 102 14.63 2.75 -13.42
N VAL A 103 14.29 2.79 -12.14
CA VAL A 103 13.95 4.05 -11.45
C VAL A 103 15.12 5.02 -11.48
N LYS A 104 16.36 4.54 -11.31
CA LYS A 104 17.57 5.37 -11.42
C LYS A 104 17.85 5.82 -12.84
N GLU A 105 17.65 4.96 -13.83
CA GLU A 105 17.78 5.33 -15.25
C GLU A 105 16.83 6.47 -15.63
N HIS A 106 15.61 6.48 -15.07
CA HIS A 106 14.56 7.45 -15.34
C HIS A 106 14.34 8.47 -14.19
N GLU A 107 15.32 8.70 -13.32
CA GLU A 107 15.14 9.44 -12.06
C GLU A 107 14.53 10.84 -12.26
N ALA A 108 15.00 11.57 -13.27
CA ALA A 108 14.49 12.91 -13.58
C ALA A 108 13.02 12.88 -14.02
N GLU A 109 12.63 11.89 -14.80
CA GLU A 109 11.26 11.72 -15.28
C GLU A 109 10.33 11.30 -14.14
N VAL A 110 10.78 10.38 -13.27
CA VAL A 110 10.04 9.96 -12.08
C VAL A 110 9.85 11.15 -11.11
N ALA A 111 10.88 11.98 -10.93
CA ALA A 111 10.77 13.18 -10.12
C ALA A 111 9.75 14.17 -10.71
N GLN A 112 9.78 14.39 -12.03
CA GLN A 112 8.80 15.24 -12.70
C GLN A 112 7.38 14.67 -12.65
N LEU A 113 7.21 13.35 -12.83
CA LEU A 113 5.93 12.67 -12.70
C LEU A 113 5.29 12.97 -11.35
N ARG A 114 6.06 12.89 -10.25
CA ARG A 114 5.57 13.20 -8.90
C ARG A 114 5.11 14.65 -8.77
N GLN A 115 5.81 15.60 -9.37
CA GLN A 115 5.39 17.00 -9.40
C GLN A 115 4.07 17.19 -10.18
N GLU A 116 3.91 16.50 -11.30
CA GLU A 116 2.66 16.57 -12.09
C GLU A 116 1.49 15.89 -11.36
N ILE A 117 1.73 14.82 -10.60
CA ILE A 117 0.72 14.22 -9.73
C ILE A 117 0.31 15.20 -8.61
N GLU A 118 1.29 15.86 -7.97
CA GLU A 118 1.03 16.89 -6.95
C GLU A 118 0.20 18.06 -7.51
N GLY A 119 0.47 18.47 -8.75
CA GLY A 119 -0.29 19.51 -9.46
C GLY A 119 -1.68 19.07 -9.95
N ASN A 120 -1.95 17.76 -10.03
CA ASN A 120 -3.23 17.22 -10.47
C ASN A 120 -4.11 16.90 -9.25
N ALA A 121 -5.10 17.75 -8.97
CA ALA A 121 -5.96 17.60 -7.79
C ALA A 121 -6.64 16.23 -7.68
N MET A 122 -7.10 15.65 -8.78
CA MET A 122 -7.76 14.34 -8.78
C MET A 122 -6.78 13.22 -8.40
N LEU A 123 -5.58 13.20 -9.01
CA LEU A 123 -4.56 12.19 -8.70
C LEU A 123 -3.95 12.38 -7.32
N TYR A 124 -3.67 13.63 -6.93
CA TYR A 124 -3.22 13.98 -5.59
C TYR A 124 -4.20 13.47 -4.52
N HIS A 125 -5.50 13.71 -4.68
CA HIS A 125 -6.50 13.21 -3.75
C HIS A 125 -6.61 11.68 -3.75
N ALA A 126 -6.41 11.02 -4.89
CA ALA A 126 -6.44 9.56 -4.96
C ALA A 126 -5.29 8.92 -4.16
N ILE A 127 -4.07 9.44 -4.28
CA ILE A 127 -2.92 8.94 -3.51
C ILE A 127 -3.02 9.30 -2.02
N ASP A 128 -3.48 10.51 -1.71
CA ASP A 128 -3.66 11.00 -0.32
C ASP A 128 -4.73 10.18 0.42
N SER A 129 -5.82 9.83 -0.25
CA SER A 129 -6.88 8.96 0.31
C SER A 129 -6.38 7.58 0.72
N ARG A 130 -5.29 7.09 0.12
CA ARG A 130 -4.65 5.81 0.46
C ARG A 130 -3.36 6.00 1.25
N GLN A 131 -3.09 7.23 1.71
CA GLN A 131 -1.89 7.60 2.47
C GLN A 131 -0.59 7.23 1.75
N VAL A 132 -0.60 7.25 0.41
CA VAL A 132 0.59 7.03 -0.40
C VAL A 132 1.39 8.33 -0.44
N LEU A 133 2.66 8.26 -0.02
CA LEU A 133 3.55 9.40 -0.14
C LEU A 133 3.98 9.57 -1.60
N LEU A 134 4.01 10.81 -2.10
CA LEU A 134 4.52 11.13 -3.44
C LEU A 134 5.92 10.55 -3.70
N ARG A 135 6.78 10.53 -2.68
CA ARG A 135 8.14 9.98 -2.77
C ARG A 135 8.19 8.47 -3.02
N ASP A 136 7.10 7.77 -2.73
CA ASP A 136 6.98 6.32 -2.88
C ASP A 136 6.40 5.94 -4.24
N VAL A 137 5.82 6.89 -5.00
CA VAL A 137 5.32 6.63 -6.35
C VAL A 137 6.51 6.36 -7.29
N LEU A 138 6.54 5.17 -7.90
CA LEU A 138 7.61 4.77 -8.81
C LEU A 138 7.25 5.05 -10.27
N ALA A 139 6.00 4.78 -10.66
CA ALA A 139 5.52 4.98 -12.02
C ALA A 139 3.99 5.02 -12.07
N VAL A 140 3.46 5.43 -13.22
CA VAL A 140 2.04 5.31 -13.56
C VAL A 140 1.89 4.67 -14.93
N ASP A 141 0.78 3.96 -15.13
CA ASP A 141 0.39 3.44 -16.44
C ASP A 141 -1.09 3.75 -16.70
N PHE A 142 -1.42 4.09 -17.94
CA PHE A 142 -2.81 4.34 -18.35
C PHE A 142 -3.35 3.13 -19.09
N ASP A 143 -4.49 2.61 -18.67
CA ASP A 143 -5.05 1.35 -19.22
C ASP A 143 -5.76 1.52 -20.58
N GLY A 144 -5.80 2.76 -21.11
CA GLY A 144 -6.45 3.10 -22.37
C GLY A 144 -7.98 3.21 -22.30
N THR A 145 -8.58 2.97 -21.13
CA THR A 145 -10.03 3.00 -20.88
C THR A 145 -10.42 4.00 -19.80
N ASN A 146 -9.74 5.15 -19.77
CA ASN A 146 -9.87 6.18 -18.72
C ASN A 146 -9.53 5.67 -17.29
N GLY A 147 -8.73 4.63 -17.16
CA GLY A 147 -8.14 4.21 -15.91
C GLY A 147 -6.65 4.54 -15.81
N ILE A 148 -6.17 4.66 -14.58
CA ILE A 148 -4.74 4.79 -14.27
C ILE A 148 -4.37 3.78 -13.19
N VAL A 149 -3.19 3.18 -13.34
CA VAL A 149 -2.53 2.36 -12.33
C VAL A 149 -1.34 3.13 -11.78
N ILE A 150 -1.28 3.29 -10.46
CA ILE A 150 -0.20 3.95 -9.74
C ILE A 150 0.60 2.88 -9.01
N TYR A 151 1.88 2.73 -9.35
CA TYR A 151 2.77 1.78 -8.68
C TYR A 151 3.54 2.52 -7.58
N ALA A 152 3.39 2.07 -6.33
CA ALA A 152 3.99 2.74 -5.18
C ALA A 152 4.78 1.78 -4.30
N ALA A 153 6.01 2.16 -3.96
CA ALA A 153 6.88 1.54 -2.95
C ALA A 153 6.41 1.89 -1.52
N ALA A 154 5.13 1.70 -1.25
CA ALA A 154 4.51 2.01 0.02
C ALA A 154 3.99 0.74 0.69
N LYS A 155 3.91 0.79 2.02
CA LYS A 155 3.16 -0.20 2.80
C LYS A 155 1.76 0.35 3.04
N PRO A 156 0.69 -0.43 2.80
CA PRO A 156 -0.66 0.03 3.06
C PRO A 156 -0.82 0.42 4.54
N ALA A 157 -1.53 1.51 4.80
CA ALA A 157 -1.86 1.94 6.15
C ALA A 157 -2.68 0.84 6.85
N GLN A 158 -2.20 0.37 8.01
CA GLN A 158 -2.90 -0.60 8.86
C GLN A 158 -3.80 0.10 9.87
#